data_AF-A0A175W9Y5-F1
#
_entry.id   AF-A0A175W9Y5-F1
#
_cell.length_a   1.000
_cell.length_b   1.000
_cell.length_c   1.000
_cell.angle_alpha   90.00
_cell.angle_beta   90.00
_cell.angle_gamma   90.00
#
_symmetry.space_group_name_H-M   'P 1'
#
loop_
_entity.id
_entity.type
_entity.pdbx_description
1 polymer ?
#
loop_
_entity_poly.entity_id
_entity_poly.type
_entity_poly.pdbx_seq_one_letter_code
_entity_poly.pdbx_strand_id
1 'polypeptide(L)'
;MEQAVAKLGAEVVDRILAAAMADPDAMRQFANDISPPAEPVQDYLTEVDTRRTLFDELRAICQHHNIMPNATIFAVFMVAPVSEIRTFFDCIRRESGLADIAHDFAKPAPSALLNEPGMPVPSSSVTRNGFSDKVKDRDRHVCVFSGMSDPQAAHIFPFATSEKKDFANLNHLLTTFWGSEKAMAWRRNFEAAGITQSAKNGISMNHQIHFWFDNARFALKPLRETPEGIVVQWHWLKRSVLKPNVYIRPNIDILHQAGVIDRRWGDTLAHRESGVLIQTGQTFILQRHEHMPSWELLEMQWNLLRVAALCGAADVMDEYYDFEDPDERGYDEAVTAKQRAILAEYEKAKGKAEVVDQAKGKGLDREDAGDEDTRE
;
A
#
# COMPACT_ATOMS: atom_id res chain seq x y z
N MET A 1 -18.84 -16.39 -24.89
CA MET A 1 -19.33 -17.40 -23.92
C MET A 1 -19.94 -18.59 -24.66
N GLU A 2 -20.83 -18.37 -25.64
CA GLU A 2 -21.41 -19.44 -26.48
C GLU A 2 -20.37 -20.38 -27.12
N GLN A 3 -19.28 -19.87 -27.70
CA GLN A 3 -18.20 -20.73 -28.23
C GLN A 3 -17.48 -21.57 -27.15
N ALA A 4 -17.32 -21.04 -25.93
CA ALA A 4 -16.71 -21.79 -24.83
C ALA A 4 -17.65 -22.88 -24.30
N VAL A 5 -18.96 -22.60 -24.29
CA VAL A 5 -20.01 -23.56 -23.92
C VAL A 5 -20.17 -24.62 -25.00
N ALA A 6 -20.08 -24.29 -26.28
CA ALA A 6 -20.16 -25.26 -27.38
C ALA A 6 -19.04 -26.31 -27.35
N LYS A 7 -17.84 -25.94 -26.88
CA LYS A 7 -16.72 -26.87 -26.67
C LYS A 7 -16.90 -27.76 -25.45
N LEU A 8 -17.71 -27.35 -24.48
CA LEU A 8 -18.07 -28.17 -23.33
C LEU A 8 -19.25 -29.03 -23.75
N GLY A 9 -19.01 -30.32 -24.02
CA GLY A 9 -20.08 -31.26 -24.36
C GLY A 9 -21.25 -31.17 -23.38
N ALA A 10 -22.48 -31.45 -23.85
CA ALA A 10 -23.72 -31.20 -23.11
C ALA A 10 -23.70 -31.75 -21.67
N GLU A 11 -23.10 -32.92 -21.43
CA GLU A 11 -22.96 -33.48 -20.08
C GLU A 11 -22.18 -32.60 -19.11
N VAL A 12 -21.15 -31.89 -19.58
CA VAL A 12 -20.36 -30.99 -18.74
C VAL A 12 -21.18 -29.77 -18.38
N VAL A 13 -21.94 -29.23 -19.34
CA VAL A 13 -22.87 -28.12 -19.11
C VAL A 13 -23.94 -28.53 -18.10
N ASP A 14 -24.52 -29.72 -18.23
CA ASP A 14 -25.51 -30.24 -17.28
C ASP A 14 -24.92 -30.41 -15.88
N ARG A 15 -23.68 -30.89 -15.76
CA ARG A 15 -22.99 -30.98 -14.45
C ARG A 15 -22.71 -29.61 -13.84
N ILE A 16 -22.32 -28.63 -14.65
CA ILE A 16 -22.12 -27.24 -14.19
C ILE A 16 -23.45 -26.64 -13.72
N LEU A 17 -24.53 -26.83 -14.48
CA LEU A 17 -25.87 -26.36 -14.11
C LEU A 17 -26.37 -27.04 -12.83
N ALA A 18 -26.21 -28.36 -12.72
CA ALA A 18 -26.59 -29.10 -11.53
C ALA A 18 -25.80 -28.63 -10.29
N ALA A 19 -24.49 -28.40 -10.42
CA ALA A 19 -23.66 -27.85 -9.34
C ALA A 19 -24.09 -26.42 -8.97
N ALA A 20 -24.36 -25.56 -9.96
CA ALA A 20 -24.84 -24.20 -9.73
C ALA A 20 -26.22 -24.15 -9.06
N MET A 21 -27.09 -25.12 -9.37
CA MET A 21 -28.41 -25.27 -8.75
C MET A 21 -28.35 -25.92 -7.36
N ALA A 22 -27.28 -26.66 -7.03
CA ALA A 22 -27.11 -27.26 -5.71
C ALA A 22 -26.85 -26.20 -4.62
N ASP A 23 -26.22 -25.08 -4.97
CA ASP A 23 -26.02 -23.93 -4.08
C ASP A 23 -26.20 -22.59 -4.83
N PRO A 24 -27.47 -22.18 -5.07
CA PRO A 24 -27.77 -20.95 -5.80
C PRO A 24 -27.28 -19.70 -5.06
N ASP A 25 -27.23 -19.74 -3.73
CA ASP A 25 -26.83 -18.60 -2.91
C ASP A 25 -25.32 -18.38 -2.98
N ALA A 26 -24.50 -19.43 -2.89
CA ALA A 26 -23.06 -19.33 -3.13
C ALA A 26 -22.76 -18.86 -4.55
N MET A 27 -23.48 -19.35 -5.56
CA MET A 27 -23.32 -18.89 -6.95
C MET A 27 -23.68 -17.41 -7.11
N ARG A 28 -24.76 -16.93 -6.47
CA ARG A 28 -25.12 -15.51 -6.46
C ARG A 28 -24.06 -14.68 -5.77
N GLN A 29 -23.55 -15.12 -4.62
CA GLN A 29 -22.49 -14.43 -3.90
C GLN A 29 -21.24 -14.33 -4.77
N PHE A 30 -20.81 -15.44 -5.38
CA PHE A 30 -19.67 -15.48 -6.31
C PHE A 30 -19.88 -14.55 -7.52
N ALA A 31 -21.05 -14.63 -8.18
CA ALA A 31 -21.36 -13.81 -9.35
C ALA A 31 -21.40 -12.30 -9.03
N ASN A 32 -22.00 -11.92 -7.90
CA ASN A 32 -22.03 -10.52 -7.45
C ASN A 32 -20.61 -10.01 -7.11
N ASP A 33 -19.77 -10.89 -6.54
CA ASP A 33 -18.42 -10.57 -6.10
C ASP A 33 -17.43 -10.40 -7.26
N ILE A 34 -17.65 -11.03 -8.42
CA ILE A 34 -16.81 -10.86 -9.62
C ILE A 34 -16.93 -9.46 -10.26
N SER A 35 -17.90 -8.64 -9.86
CA SER A 35 -18.15 -7.34 -10.48
C SER A 35 -16.87 -6.48 -10.49
N PRO A 36 -16.47 -5.91 -11.65
CA PRO A 36 -15.28 -5.09 -11.75
C PRO A 36 -15.37 -3.87 -10.83
N PRO A 37 -14.22 -3.30 -10.42
CA PRO A 37 -14.20 -2.19 -9.49
C PRO A 37 -15.06 -1.04 -10.00
N ALA A 38 -16.08 -0.67 -9.22
CA ALA A 38 -17.03 0.39 -9.56
C ALA A 38 -16.36 1.77 -9.64
N GLU A 39 -15.19 1.91 -9.03
CA GLU A 39 -14.45 3.16 -8.93
C GLU A 39 -13.09 3.05 -9.65
N PRO A 40 -12.68 4.09 -10.40
CA PRO A 40 -11.48 4.04 -11.23
C PRO A 40 -10.23 3.84 -10.37
N VAL A 41 -9.41 2.88 -10.80
CA VAL A 41 -8.09 2.62 -10.21
C VAL A 41 -7.09 3.57 -10.85
N GLN A 42 -6.46 4.42 -10.04
CA GLN A 42 -5.40 5.31 -10.51
C GLN A 42 -4.10 4.51 -10.75
N ASP A 43 -3.20 5.07 -11.57
CA ASP A 43 -1.83 4.58 -11.69
C ASP A 43 -1.14 4.51 -10.32
N TYR A 44 -0.18 3.60 -10.18
CA TYR A 44 0.59 3.43 -8.93
C TYR A 44 1.18 4.75 -8.42
N LEU A 45 1.69 5.55 -9.36
CA LEU A 45 2.14 6.92 -9.16
C LEU A 45 1.51 7.81 -10.23
N THR A 46 0.81 8.86 -9.79
CA THR A 46 0.32 9.91 -10.70
C THR A 46 1.44 10.91 -10.98
N GLU A 47 1.40 11.59 -12.12
CA GLU A 47 2.32 12.71 -12.42
C GLU A 47 3.82 12.36 -12.32
N VAL A 48 4.19 11.12 -12.70
CA VAL A 48 5.56 10.57 -12.54
C VAL A 48 6.64 11.51 -13.08
N ASP A 49 6.46 12.06 -14.28
CA ASP A 49 7.45 12.95 -14.90
C ASP A 49 7.62 14.27 -14.14
N THR A 50 6.54 14.80 -13.58
CA THR A 50 6.57 16.01 -12.74
C THR A 50 7.28 15.70 -11.42
N ARG A 51 6.93 14.59 -10.77
CA ARG A 51 7.55 14.15 -9.51
C ARG A 51 9.05 13.87 -9.67
N ARG A 52 9.44 13.25 -10.80
CA ARG A 52 10.85 13.04 -11.16
C ARG A 52 11.57 14.37 -11.29
N THR A 53 11.01 15.31 -12.05
CA THR A 53 11.61 16.64 -12.25
C THR A 53 11.79 17.38 -10.92
N LEU A 54 10.77 17.36 -10.06
CA LEU A 54 10.84 17.97 -8.73
C LEU A 54 11.90 17.31 -7.85
N PHE A 55 12.01 15.98 -7.89
CA PHE A 55 13.04 15.28 -7.13
C PHE A 55 14.45 15.58 -7.67
N ASP A 56 14.63 15.65 -8.99
CA ASP A 56 15.91 16.01 -9.61
C ASP A 56 16.33 17.45 -9.25
N GLU A 57 15.36 18.37 -9.14
CA GLU A 57 15.60 19.72 -8.62
C GLU A 57 16.09 19.70 -7.17
N LEU A 58 15.43 18.91 -6.29
CA LEU A 58 15.90 18.73 -4.91
C LEU A 58 17.33 18.18 -4.89
N ARG A 59 17.64 17.18 -5.73
CA ARG A 59 18.97 16.59 -5.79
C ARG A 59 20.04 17.59 -6.20
N ALA A 60 19.77 18.41 -7.21
CA ALA A 60 20.70 19.44 -7.66
C ALA A 60 21.01 20.42 -6.51
N ILE A 61 19.97 20.82 -5.79
CA ILE A 61 20.09 21.65 -4.59
C ILE A 61 20.91 20.95 -3.50
N CYS A 62 20.59 19.72 -3.12
CA CYS A 62 21.31 18.98 -2.09
C CYS A 62 22.79 18.83 -2.45
N GLN A 63 23.10 18.59 -3.72
CA GLN A 63 24.47 18.50 -4.23
C GLN A 63 25.26 19.80 -4.02
N HIS A 64 24.65 20.98 -4.20
CA HIS A 64 25.29 22.26 -3.91
C HIS A 64 25.63 22.45 -2.43
N HIS A 65 24.91 21.77 -1.53
CA HIS A 65 25.11 21.80 -0.08
C HIS A 65 25.88 20.59 0.47
N ASN A 66 26.43 19.72 -0.39
CA ASN A 66 27.07 18.45 0.00
C ASN A 66 26.17 17.54 0.86
N ILE A 67 24.86 17.54 0.59
CA ILE A 67 23.89 16.64 1.22
C ILE A 67 23.35 15.69 0.15
N MET A 68 22.93 14.50 0.56
CA MET A 68 22.28 13.53 -0.33
C MET A 68 20.92 13.14 0.21
N PRO A 69 19.84 13.21 -0.59
CA PRO A 69 18.55 12.69 -0.16
C PRO A 69 18.60 11.17 -0.07
N ASN A 70 17.88 10.61 0.91
CA ASN A 70 17.73 9.17 1.07
C ASN A 70 16.47 8.63 0.38
N ALA A 71 16.31 7.31 0.36
CA ALA A 71 15.16 6.62 -0.23
C ALA A 71 13.82 7.06 0.36
N THR A 72 13.78 7.41 1.65
CA THR A 72 12.57 7.93 2.31
C THR A 72 12.12 9.26 1.69
N ILE A 73 13.04 10.22 1.51
CA ILE A 73 12.71 11.51 0.90
C ILE A 73 12.26 11.35 -0.55
N PHE A 74 12.91 10.46 -1.31
CA PHE A 74 12.43 10.10 -2.64
C PHE A 74 11.00 9.56 -2.61
N ALA A 75 10.72 8.59 -1.74
CA ALA A 75 9.40 7.99 -1.62
C ALA A 75 8.33 9.03 -1.24
N VAL A 76 8.66 9.97 -0.36
CA VAL A 76 7.79 11.10 -0.03
C VAL A 76 7.49 11.94 -1.27
N PHE A 77 8.48 12.32 -2.08
CA PHE A 77 8.27 13.07 -3.33
C PHE A 77 7.40 12.31 -4.34
N MET A 78 7.43 10.98 -4.31
CA MET A 78 6.60 10.15 -5.18
C MET A 78 5.13 10.07 -4.72
N VAL A 79 4.84 10.28 -3.42
CA VAL A 79 3.50 10.09 -2.85
C VAL A 79 2.81 11.40 -2.51
N ALA A 80 3.53 12.36 -1.92
CA ALA A 80 3.00 13.62 -1.42
C ALA A 80 2.28 14.43 -2.52
N PRO A 81 1.29 15.27 -2.19
CA PRO A 81 0.66 16.14 -3.17
C PRO A 81 1.69 17.03 -3.88
N VAL A 82 1.62 17.09 -5.22
CA VAL A 82 2.55 17.89 -6.03
C VAL A 82 2.49 19.38 -5.68
N SER A 83 1.32 19.88 -5.28
CA SER A 83 1.14 21.24 -4.79
C SER A 83 1.99 21.54 -3.55
N GLU A 84 2.02 20.64 -2.58
CA GLU A 84 2.79 20.81 -1.34
C GLU A 84 4.30 20.72 -1.61
N ILE A 85 4.72 19.83 -2.52
CA ILE A 85 6.13 19.78 -2.95
C ILE A 85 6.56 21.11 -3.61
N ARG A 86 5.67 21.74 -4.40
CA ARG A 86 5.95 23.07 -4.98
C ARG A 86 6.03 24.15 -3.91
N THR A 87 5.10 24.17 -2.96
CA THR A 87 5.14 25.08 -1.80
C THR A 87 6.44 24.93 -1.03
N PHE A 88 6.89 23.70 -0.82
CA PHE A 88 8.18 23.40 -0.18
C PHE A 88 9.36 24.06 -0.91
N PHE A 89 9.42 23.96 -2.24
CA PHE A 89 10.45 24.67 -3.03
C PHE A 89 10.33 26.19 -2.92
N ASP A 90 9.13 26.74 -2.85
CA ASP A 90 8.93 28.18 -2.69
C ASP A 90 9.42 28.67 -1.32
N CYS A 91 9.23 27.89 -0.25
CA CYS A 91 9.79 28.17 1.07
C CYS A 91 11.32 28.15 1.05
N ILE A 92 11.91 27.09 0.49
CA ILE A 92 13.36 26.94 0.30
C ILE A 92 13.97 28.17 -0.39
N ARG A 93 13.37 28.60 -1.49
CA ARG A 93 13.90 29.70 -2.32
C ARG A 93 13.81 31.05 -1.60
N ARG A 94 12.84 31.23 -0.69
CA ARG A 94 12.66 32.46 0.09
C ARG A 94 13.62 32.55 1.27
N GLU A 95 13.84 31.43 1.96
CA GLU A 95 14.55 31.44 3.25
C GLU A 95 16.08 31.31 3.11
N SER A 96 16.62 31.09 1.90
CA SER A 96 18.07 30.88 1.66
C SER A 96 18.69 29.73 2.50
N GLY A 97 17.87 28.90 3.14
CA GLY A 97 18.27 27.95 4.19
C GLY A 97 17.86 26.51 3.89
N LEU A 98 18.31 25.94 2.77
CA LEU A 98 18.22 24.48 2.56
C LEU A 98 19.02 23.68 3.57
N ALA A 99 20.07 24.29 4.12
CA ALA A 99 20.85 23.69 5.18
C ALA A 99 19.96 23.34 6.37
N ASP A 100 18.94 24.15 6.68
CA ASP A 100 18.03 23.88 7.78
C ASP A 100 17.11 22.71 7.43
N ILE A 101 16.50 22.67 6.25
CA ILE A 101 15.59 21.57 5.87
C ILE A 101 16.32 20.23 5.72
N ALA A 102 17.45 20.23 5.03
CA ALA A 102 18.22 19.02 4.80
C ALA A 102 18.87 18.50 6.10
N HIS A 103 19.17 19.39 7.06
CA HIS A 103 19.49 19.00 8.43
C HIS A 103 18.26 18.67 9.29
N ASP A 104 17.09 19.26 9.04
CA ASP A 104 15.88 19.10 9.85
C ASP A 104 15.33 17.69 9.74
N PHE A 105 15.51 17.01 8.62
CA PHE A 105 15.21 15.57 8.54
C PHE A 105 16.15 14.70 9.38
N ALA A 106 17.32 15.22 9.76
CA ALA A 106 18.27 14.54 10.66
C ALA A 106 18.20 15.05 12.11
N LYS A 107 17.50 16.16 12.38
CA LYS A 107 17.39 16.77 13.71
C LYS A 107 15.98 16.55 14.28
N PRO A 108 15.85 16.30 15.60
CA PRO A 108 14.55 16.24 16.23
C PRO A 108 13.81 17.56 16.03
N ALA A 109 12.56 17.47 15.59
CA ALA A 109 11.74 18.63 15.24
C ALA A 109 11.70 19.68 16.36
N PRO A 110 11.58 20.98 16.03
CA PRO A 110 11.54 22.03 17.04
C PRO A 110 10.37 21.81 18.00
N SER A 111 10.65 21.89 19.32
CA SER A 111 9.69 21.64 20.41
C SER A 111 8.37 22.41 20.30
N ALA A 112 8.33 23.50 19.51
CA ALA A 112 7.12 24.26 19.21
C ALA A 112 6.04 23.40 18.52
N LEU A 113 6.42 22.45 17.66
CA LEU A 113 5.46 21.56 17.01
C LEU A 113 4.78 20.63 18.03
N LEU A 114 5.41 20.31 19.16
CA LEU A 114 4.82 19.43 20.16
C LEU A 114 3.70 20.11 20.98
N ASN A 115 3.70 21.44 21.11
CA ASN A 115 2.87 22.17 22.07
C ASN A 115 1.82 23.11 21.43
N GLU A 116 1.30 22.78 20.25
CA GLU A 116 0.26 23.59 19.61
C GLU A 116 -1.05 23.64 20.44
N PRO A 117 -1.67 24.82 20.60
CA PRO A 117 -2.93 24.97 21.33
C PRO A 117 -4.07 24.13 20.73
N GLY A 118 -4.78 23.38 21.58
CA GLY A 118 -5.92 22.55 21.17
C GLY A 118 -5.56 21.14 20.70
N MET A 119 -4.28 20.78 20.68
CA MET A 119 -3.85 19.41 20.42
C MET A 119 -4.11 18.50 21.64
N PRO A 120 -4.44 17.21 21.42
CA PRO A 120 -4.57 16.26 22.53
C PRO A 120 -3.23 16.11 23.23
N VAL A 121 -3.22 16.20 24.56
CA VAL A 121 -2.02 15.87 25.34
C VAL A 121 -1.84 14.35 25.29
N PRO A 122 -0.68 13.83 24.84
CA PRO A 122 -0.44 12.39 24.81
C PRO A 122 -0.58 11.79 26.22
N SER A 123 -1.51 10.83 26.38
CA SER A 123 -1.81 10.20 27.67
C SER A 123 -0.56 9.65 28.35
N SER A 124 -0.46 9.78 29.68
CA SER A 124 0.68 9.24 30.46
C SER A 124 0.78 7.71 30.39
N SER A 125 -0.33 7.01 30.18
CA SER A 125 -0.38 5.56 29.99
C SER A 125 -1.02 5.18 28.64
N VAL A 126 -0.41 4.20 27.98
CA VAL A 126 -0.96 3.52 26.81
C VAL A 126 -1.15 2.06 27.17
N THR A 127 -2.40 1.57 27.12
CA THR A 127 -2.70 0.17 27.44
C THR A 127 -3.29 -0.52 26.21
N ARG A 128 -2.94 -1.80 25.99
CA ARG A 128 -3.56 -2.64 24.95
C ARG A 128 -4.86 -3.31 25.42
N ASN A 129 -5.23 -3.13 26.68
CA ASN A 129 -6.28 -3.93 27.33
C ASN A 129 -7.63 -3.75 26.62
N GLY A 130 -8.15 -4.86 26.11
CA GLY A 130 -9.44 -4.91 25.41
C GLY A 130 -9.47 -4.26 24.02
N PHE A 131 -8.35 -3.73 23.49
CA PHE A 131 -8.31 -3.19 22.11
C PHE A 131 -8.67 -4.29 21.11
N SER A 132 -8.00 -5.44 21.23
CA SER A 132 -8.22 -6.58 20.35
C SER A 132 -9.68 -7.03 20.37
N ASP A 133 -10.24 -7.21 21.57
CA ASP A 133 -11.61 -7.69 21.74
C ASP A 133 -12.60 -6.70 21.13
N LYS A 134 -12.48 -5.41 21.40
CA LYS A 134 -13.36 -4.37 20.82
C LYS A 134 -13.34 -4.34 19.29
N VAL A 135 -12.17 -4.53 18.68
CA VAL A 135 -12.03 -4.57 17.21
C VAL A 135 -12.66 -5.84 16.64
N LYS A 136 -12.41 -6.99 17.28
CA LYS A 136 -13.00 -8.27 16.87
C LYS A 136 -14.52 -8.28 17.04
N ASP A 137 -15.02 -7.78 18.17
CA ASP A 137 -16.46 -7.67 18.45
C ASP A 137 -17.17 -6.80 17.40
N ARG A 138 -16.59 -5.62 17.09
CA ARG A 138 -17.09 -4.72 16.04
C ARG A 138 -17.21 -5.45 14.70
N ASP A 139 -16.17 -6.19 14.33
CA ASP A 139 -16.05 -6.86 13.03
C ASP A 139 -16.59 -8.30 13.07
N ARG A 140 -17.37 -8.67 14.11
CA ARG A 140 -18.05 -9.97 14.23
C ARG A 140 -17.10 -11.18 14.20
N HIS A 141 -15.89 -11.01 14.74
CA HIS A 141 -14.85 -12.04 14.82
C HIS A 141 -14.47 -12.68 13.47
N VAL A 142 -14.54 -11.91 12.38
CA VAL A 142 -14.07 -12.34 11.06
C VAL A 142 -13.10 -11.35 10.46
N CYS A 143 -12.25 -11.81 9.54
CA CYS A 143 -11.47 -10.92 8.71
C CYS A 143 -12.39 -10.16 7.75
N VAL A 144 -12.37 -8.83 7.79
CA VAL A 144 -13.27 -7.99 7.00
C VAL A 144 -13.06 -8.09 5.47
N PHE A 145 -11.96 -8.70 5.02
CA PHE A 145 -11.62 -8.83 3.59
C PHE A 145 -11.77 -10.26 3.05
N SER A 146 -11.51 -11.27 3.89
CA SER A 146 -11.50 -12.68 3.47
C SER A 146 -12.63 -13.50 4.08
N GLY A 147 -13.38 -12.96 5.04
CA GLY A 147 -14.43 -13.69 5.77
C GLY A 147 -13.89 -14.76 6.72
N MET A 148 -12.59 -15.03 6.74
CA MET A 148 -11.99 -16.06 7.59
C MET A 148 -12.21 -15.76 9.07
N SER A 149 -12.57 -16.80 9.83
CA SER A 149 -12.67 -16.78 11.29
C SER A 149 -11.31 -16.60 11.96
N ASP A 150 -11.34 -16.30 13.26
CA ASP A 150 -10.15 -16.05 14.10
C ASP A 150 -9.22 -14.94 13.56
N PRO A 151 -9.72 -13.71 13.40
CA PRO A 151 -8.91 -12.59 12.96
C PRO A 151 -8.00 -12.09 14.08
N GLN A 152 -7.02 -11.29 13.70
CA GLN A 152 -6.24 -10.41 14.55
C GLN A 152 -6.70 -8.96 14.37
N ALA A 153 -6.57 -8.16 15.43
CA ALA A 153 -6.83 -6.72 15.37
C ALA A 153 -5.57 -6.00 14.85
N ALA A 154 -5.55 -5.72 13.55
CA ALA A 154 -4.50 -4.95 12.90
C ALA A 154 -4.63 -3.48 13.24
N HIS A 155 -3.55 -2.85 13.70
CA HIS A 155 -3.54 -1.42 14.01
C HIS A 155 -3.40 -0.63 12.72
N ILE A 156 -4.24 0.40 12.55
CA ILE A 156 -4.11 1.33 11.41
C ILE A 156 -2.88 2.22 11.65
N PHE A 157 -2.82 2.88 12.80
CA PHE A 157 -1.62 3.56 13.28
C PHE A 157 -0.89 2.68 14.30
N PRO A 158 0.42 2.40 14.11
CA PRO A 158 1.15 1.46 14.94
C PRO A 158 1.17 1.84 16.43
N PHE A 159 0.90 0.84 17.28
CA PHE A 159 0.93 1.01 18.74
C PHE A 159 2.31 1.46 19.24
N ALA A 160 3.39 0.89 18.70
CA ALA A 160 4.76 1.17 19.14
C ALA A 160 5.12 2.66 19.01
N THR A 161 4.62 3.33 17.97
CA THR A 161 4.79 4.77 17.79
C THR A 161 4.02 5.56 18.84
N SER A 162 2.78 5.16 19.15
CA SER A 162 1.99 5.78 20.23
C SER A 162 2.62 5.60 21.61
N GLU A 163 3.25 4.46 21.88
CA GLU A 163 3.89 4.15 23.15
C GLU A 163 5.16 4.98 23.39
N LYS A 164 6.02 5.10 22.36
CA LYS A 164 7.25 5.90 22.45
C LYS A 164 6.99 7.41 22.51
N LYS A 165 5.80 7.86 22.04
CA LYS A 165 5.40 9.29 21.95
C LYS A 165 6.38 10.15 21.15
N ASP A 166 7.19 9.54 20.31
CA ASP A 166 8.13 10.23 19.45
C ASP A 166 7.45 10.55 18.12
N PHE A 167 6.66 11.62 18.14
CA PHE A 167 5.93 12.11 16.96
C PHE A 167 6.68 13.23 16.25
N ALA A 168 7.81 13.70 16.76
CA ALA A 168 8.46 14.92 16.29
C ALA A 168 8.78 14.85 14.78
N ASN A 169 9.49 13.80 14.36
CA ASN A 169 9.90 13.62 12.97
C ASN A 169 8.71 13.34 12.05
N LEU A 170 7.73 12.57 12.53
CA LEU A 170 6.50 12.30 11.79
C LEU A 170 5.70 13.59 11.57
N ASN A 171 5.51 14.40 12.62
CA ASN A 171 4.80 15.67 12.56
C ASN A 171 5.46 16.65 11.58
N HIS A 172 6.79 16.74 11.64
CA HIS A 172 7.54 17.58 10.70
C HIS A 172 7.33 17.09 9.25
N LEU A 173 7.52 15.80 8.98
CA LEU A 173 7.34 15.23 7.65
C LEU A 173 5.91 15.45 7.10
N LEU A 174 4.88 15.19 7.91
CA LEU A 174 3.49 15.36 7.48
C LEU A 174 3.15 16.83 7.23
N THR A 175 3.60 17.74 8.10
CA THR A 175 3.35 19.18 7.94
C THR A 175 4.03 19.73 6.68
N THR A 176 5.27 19.31 6.43
CA THR A 176 6.07 19.78 5.30
C THR A 176 5.52 19.31 3.96
N PHE A 177 5.07 18.05 3.86
CA PHE A 177 4.75 17.45 2.56
C PHE A 177 3.26 17.18 2.32
N TRP A 178 2.41 17.22 3.33
CA TRP A 178 0.95 17.09 3.17
C TRP A 178 0.19 18.35 3.58
N GLY A 179 0.90 19.39 4.00
CA GLY A 179 0.33 20.66 4.41
C GLY A 179 -0.18 20.64 5.86
N SER A 180 -0.15 21.82 6.49
CA SER A 180 -0.47 21.97 7.91
C SER A 180 -1.88 21.52 8.29
N GLU A 181 -2.87 21.76 7.42
CA GLU A 181 -4.26 21.39 7.69
C GLU A 181 -4.44 19.87 7.83
N LYS A 182 -3.98 19.10 6.84
CA LYS A 182 -4.05 17.63 6.88
C LYS A 182 -3.19 17.06 7.99
N ALA A 183 -1.97 17.56 8.16
CA ALA A 183 -1.09 17.13 9.23
C ALA A 183 -1.74 17.33 10.61
N MET A 184 -2.35 18.48 10.87
CA MET A 184 -3.10 18.74 12.10
C MET A 184 -4.29 17.78 12.27
N ALA A 185 -5.07 17.54 11.21
CA ALA A 185 -6.22 16.63 11.27
C ALA A 185 -5.79 15.19 11.64
N TRP A 186 -4.72 14.70 11.00
CA TRP A 186 -4.15 13.38 11.31
C TRP A 186 -3.58 13.33 12.73
N ARG A 187 -2.85 14.37 13.13
CA ARG A 187 -2.21 14.48 14.45
C ARG A 187 -3.22 14.45 15.60
N ARG A 188 -4.37 15.12 15.46
CA ARG A 188 -5.47 15.02 16.42
C ARG A 188 -5.99 13.59 16.63
N ASN A 189 -5.76 12.69 15.67
CA ASN A 189 -6.19 11.31 15.76
C ASN A 189 -5.09 10.38 16.29
N PHE A 190 -3.85 10.47 15.80
CA PHE A 190 -2.79 9.55 16.23
C PHE A 190 -2.12 9.95 17.56
N GLU A 191 -2.21 11.21 17.99
CA GLU A 191 -1.75 11.64 19.33
C GLU A 191 -2.84 11.45 20.40
N ALA A 192 -4.11 11.32 19.98
CA ALA A 192 -5.22 11.09 20.90
C ALA A 192 -5.27 9.62 21.33
N ALA A 193 -4.78 9.35 22.55
CA ALA A 193 -4.85 8.03 23.18
C ALA A 193 -6.26 7.40 23.16
N GLY A 194 -7.30 8.22 23.34
CA GLY A 194 -8.70 7.75 23.27
C GLY A 194 -9.12 7.24 21.89
N ILE A 195 -8.41 7.62 20.83
CA ILE A 195 -8.63 7.12 19.47
C ILE A 195 -7.67 5.96 19.20
N THR A 196 -6.37 6.13 19.43
CA THR A 196 -5.35 5.10 19.13
C THR A 196 -5.51 3.81 19.93
N GLN A 197 -6.08 3.87 21.13
CA GLN A 197 -6.37 2.69 21.98
C GLN A 197 -7.82 2.18 21.82
N SER A 198 -8.63 2.81 20.99
CA SER A 198 -10.00 2.38 20.70
C SER A 198 -10.07 1.52 19.44
N ALA A 199 -11.22 0.86 19.23
CA ALA A 199 -11.45 0.13 17.99
C ALA A 199 -11.40 1.02 16.72
N LYS A 200 -11.46 2.35 16.86
CA LYS A 200 -11.28 3.28 15.73
C LYS A 200 -9.88 3.22 15.09
N ASN A 201 -8.89 2.65 15.79
CA ASN A 201 -7.54 2.44 15.28
C ASN A 201 -7.30 0.97 14.84
N GLY A 202 -8.35 0.15 14.74
CA GLY A 202 -8.19 -1.27 14.44
C GLY A 202 -9.07 -1.77 13.29
N ILE A 203 -8.59 -2.79 12.58
CA ILE A 203 -9.32 -3.57 11.58
C ILE A 203 -9.07 -5.06 11.82
N SER A 204 -10.13 -5.87 11.82
CA SER A 204 -9.99 -7.31 11.93
C SER A 204 -9.50 -7.92 10.61
N MET A 205 -8.29 -8.47 10.65
CA MET A 205 -7.63 -9.10 9.50
C MET A 205 -7.20 -10.51 9.89
N ASN A 206 -7.21 -11.49 8.97
CA ASN A 206 -6.60 -12.77 9.26
C ASN A 206 -5.07 -12.59 9.39
N HIS A 207 -4.38 -13.57 9.98
CA HIS A 207 -2.93 -13.51 10.22
C HIS A 207 -2.10 -13.09 9.01
N GLN A 208 -2.39 -13.66 7.83
CA GLN A 208 -1.59 -13.39 6.65
C GLN A 208 -1.82 -11.99 6.07
N ILE A 209 -3.07 -11.51 6.03
CA ILE A 209 -3.38 -10.15 5.60
C ILE A 209 -2.84 -9.14 6.61
N HIS A 210 -2.95 -9.40 7.92
CA HIS A 210 -2.37 -8.55 8.95
C HIS A 210 -0.85 -8.40 8.77
N PHE A 211 -0.13 -9.53 8.62
CA PHE A 211 1.30 -9.51 8.34
C PHE A 211 1.64 -8.70 7.09
N TRP A 212 0.87 -8.85 6.02
CA TRP A 212 1.06 -8.07 4.79
C TRP A 212 0.76 -6.58 4.95
N PHE A 213 -0.21 -6.22 5.79
CA PHE A 213 -0.55 -4.84 6.09
C PHE A 213 0.59 -4.15 6.84
N ASP A 214 1.11 -4.79 7.89
CA ASP A 214 2.23 -4.29 8.69
C ASP A 214 3.51 -4.14 7.85
N ASN A 215 3.69 -5.00 6.85
CA ASN A 215 4.86 -5.00 5.96
C ASN A 215 4.63 -4.25 4.64
N ALA A 216 3.65 -3.34 4.59
CA ALA A 216 3.36 -2.48 3.43
C ALA A 216 3.27 -3.24 2.09
N ARG A 217 2.65 -4.43 2.10
CA ARG A 217 2.37 -5.21 0.89
C ARG A 217 1.14 -4.76 0.15
N PHE A 218 0.21 -4.15 0.86
CA PHE A 218 -0.95 -3.50 0.30
C PHE A 218 -1.26 -2.27 1.14
N ALA A 219 -2.10 -1.39 0.60
CA ALA A 219 -2.70 -0.31 1.35
C ALA A 219 -4.18 -0.18 1.01
N LEU A 220 -4.91 0.45 1.91
CA LEU A 220 -6.34 0.71 1.79
C LEU A 220 -6.54 2.19 1.52
N LYS A 221 -7.02 2.55 0.33
CA LYS A 221 -7.36 3.92 0.01
C LYS A 221 -8.79 4.20 0.47
N PRO A 222 -9.04 5.07 1.46
CA PRO A 222 -10.40 5.49 1.77
C PRO A 222 -10.97 6.29 0.59
N LEU A 223 -12.16 5.91 0.12
CA LEU A 223 -12.80 6.51 -1.05
C LEU A 223 -13.91 7.46 -0.64
N ARG A 224 -14.82 7.00 0.21
CA ARG A 224 -15.97 7.77 0.69
C ARG A 224 -16.61 7.13 1.92
N GLU A 225 -17.31 7.96 2.68
CA GLU A 225 -18.26 7.53 3.69
C GLU A 225 -19.65 7.37 3.09
N THR A 226 -20.37 6.37 3.58
CA THR A 226 -21.72 6.01 3.16
C THR A 226 -22.56 5.68 4.41
N PRO A 227 -23.89 5.61 4.29
CA PRO A 227 -24.73 5.08 5.36
C PRO A 227 -24.29 3.67 5.81
N GLU A 228 -23.80 2.85 4.88
CA GLU A 228 -23.35 1.47 5.11
C GLU A 228 -21.96 1.39 5.76
N GLY A 229 -21.15 2.45 5.68
CA GLY A 229 -19.80 2.48 6.26
C GLY A 229 -18.78 3.23 5.41
N ILE A 230 -17.50 2.92 5.61
CA ILE A 230 -16.40 3.51 4.83
C ILE A 230 -16.06 2.57 3.68
N VAL A 231 -16.15 3.07 2.45
CA VAL A 231 -15.70 2.35 1.27
C VAL A 231 -14.18 2.55 1.15
N VAL A 232 -13.44 1.45 1.15
CA VAL A 232 -11.99 1.43 0.92
C VAL A 232 -11.65 0.66 -0.34
N GLN A 233 -10.66 1.14 -1.09
CA GLN A 233 -10.10 0.46 -2.25
C GLN A 233 -8.81 -0.26 -1.87
N TRP A 234 -8.73 -1.54 -2.18
CA TRP A 234 -7.53 -2.34 -2.02
C TRP A 234 -6.50 -2.00 -3.10
N HIS A 235 -5.24 -1.89 -2.72
CA HIS A 235 -4.13 -1.63 -3.63
C HIS A 235 -2.90 -2.43 -3.23
N TRP A 236 -2.48 -3.38 -4.07
CA TRP A 236 -1.23 -4.11 -3.88
C TRP A 236 -0.03 -3.21 -4.13
N LEU A 237 0.88 -3.10 -3.16
CA LEU A 237 2.05 -2.24 -3.26
C LEU A 237 3.23 -2.99 -3.86
N LYS A 238 4.07 -2.26 -4.61
CA LYS A 238 5.31 -2.81 -5.14
C LYS A 238 6.34 -2.98 -4.03
N ARG A 239 7.14 -4.03 -4.16
CA ARG A 239 8.33 -4.22 -3.33
C ARG A 239 9.49 -3.43 -3.93
N SER A 240 10.04 -2.50 -3.15
CA SER A 240 11.27 -1.80 -3.51
C SER A 240 12.49 -2.60 -3.07
N VAL A 241 13.57 -2.54 -3.87
CA VAL A 241 14.89 -3.05 -3.46
C VAL A 241 15.65 -2.08 -2.57
N LEU A 242 15.16 -0.83 -2.47
CA LEU A 242 15.76 0.21 -1.65
C LEU A 242 15.71 -0.16 -0.16
N LYS A 243 16.42 0.63 0.65
CA LYS A 243 16.24 0.66 2.10
C LYS A 243 16.10 2.13 2.53
N PRO A 244 15.34 2.44 3.59
CA PRO A 244 14.95 3.82 3.91
C PRO A 244 16.10 4.83 4.00
N ASN A 245 17.20 4.43 4.64
CA ASN A 245 18.35 5.30 4.94
C ASN A 245 19.40 5.35 3.81
N VAL A 246 19.12 4.71 2.67
CA VAL A 246 20.05 4.66 1.54
C VAL A 246 20.10 6.00 0.85
N TYR A 247 21.29 6.58 0.73
CA TYR A 247 21.53 7.78 -0.05
C TYR A 247 21.44 7.51 -1.55
N ILE A 248 20.81 8.43 -2.26
CA ILE A 248 20.53 8.31 -3.69
C ILE A 248 21.63 9.01 -4.49
N ARG A 249 22.59 8.23 -4.99
CA ARG A 249 23.75 8.74 -5.76
C ARG A 249 23.34 9.42 -7.06
N PRO A 250 23.94 10.58 -7.41
CA PRO A 250 23.79 11.24 -8.71
C PRO A 250 23.85 10.25 -9.87
N ASN A 251 22.99 10.42 -10.88
CA ASN A 251 22.97 9.64 -12.14
C ASN A 251 22.40 8.21 -12.09
N ILE A 252 21.85 7.76 -10.96
CA ILE A 252 21.08 6.50 -10.90
C ILE A 252 19.63 6.75 -11.31
N ASP A 253 19.08 5.87 -12.17
CA ASP A 253 17.63 5.80 -12.42
C ASP A 253 16.93 5.19 -11.19
N ILE A 254 16.54 6.07 -10.27
CA ILE A 254 15.87 5.67 -9.04
C ILE A 254 14.48 5.09 -9.28
N LEU A 255 13.78 5.49 -10.35
CA LEU A 255 12.49 4.91 -10.68
C LEU A 255 12.65 3.43 -11.03
N HIS A 256 13.76 3.07 -11.69
CA HIS A 256 14.10 1.68 -11.95
C HIS A 256 14.35 0.90 -10.65
N GLN A 257 15.16 1.44 -9.74
CA GLN A 257 15.46 0.78 -8.45
C GLN A 257 14.24 0.68 -7.52
N ALA A 258 13.37 1.69 -7.52
CA ALA A 258 12.10 1.62 -6.80
C ALA A 258 11.07 0.70 -7.48
N GLY A 259 11.38 0.19 -8.69
CA GLY A 259 10.52 -0.72 -9.43
C GLY A 259 9.27 -0.05 -10.02
N VAL A 260 9.24 1.27 -10.17
CA VAL A 260 8.02 2.04 -10.50
C VAL A 260 7.89 2.46 -11.96
N ILE A 261 8.82 2.06 -12.83
CA ILE A 261 8.81 2.46 -14.26
C ILE A 261 7.55 1.98 -15.00
N ASP A 262 7.10 0.75 -14.77
CA ASP A 262 5.95 0.17 -15.48
C ASP A 262 4.59 0.74 -15.03
N ARG A 263 4.58 1.58 -13.97
CA ARG A 263 3.41 2.20 -13.32
C ARG A 263 2.34 1.23 -12.81
N ARG A 264 2.60 -0.09 -12.85
CA ARG A 264 1.66 -1.11 -12.39
C ARG A 264 1.63 -1.18 -10.87
N TRP A 265 0.55 -1.70 -10.33
CA TRP A 265 0.50 -2.07 -8.91
C TRP A 265 1.30 -3.36 -8.68
N GLY A 266 1.59 -3.66 -7.42
CA GLY A 266 2.15 -4.95 -7.04
C GLY A 266 1.15 -6.08 -7.23
N ASP A 267 1.58 -7.29 -6.90
CA ASP A 267 0.73 -8.47 -6.86
C ASP A 267 1.02 -9.32 -5.63
N THR A 268 -0.01 -9.97 -5.11
CA THR A 268 0.09 -10.98 -4.05
C THR A 268 -1.17 -11.83 -4.12
N LEU A 269 -1.06 -13.08 -3.70
CA LEU A 269 -2.15 -14.05 -3.73
C LEU A 269 -2.94 -13.98 -2.42
N ALA A 270 -4.10 -13.34 -2.46
CA ALA A 270 -5.08 -13.34 -1.38
C ALA A 270 -6.48 -13.56 -1.97
N HIS A 271 -7.37 -14.20 -1.22
CA HIS A 271 -8.73 -14.49 -1.67
C HIS A 271 -9.76 -13.86 -0.73
N ARG A 272 -10.90 -13.49 -1.31
CA ARG A 272 -12.11 -13.10 -0.59
C ARG A 272 -12.83 -14.33 -0.06
N GLU A 273 -13.89 -14.09 0.71
CA GLU A 273 -14.79 -15.13 1.22
C GLU A 273 -15.37 -16.01 0.10
N SER A 274 -15.66 -15.40 -1.07
CA SER A 274 -16.13 -16.10 -2.26
C SER A 274 -15.10 -17.03 -2.92
N GLY A 275 -13.84 -16.99 -2.48
CA GLY A 275 -12.71 -17.65 -3.15
C GLY A 275 -12.14 -16.88 -4.36
N VAL A 276 -12.67 -15.70 -4.70
CA VAL A 276 -12.11 -14.86 -5.77
C VAL A 276 -10.87 -14.11 -5.26
N LEU A 277 -9.84 -13.99 -6.11
CA LEU A 277 -8.63 -13.23 -5.81
C LEU A 277 -8.94 -11.77 -5.49
N ILE A 278 -8.29 -11.23 -4.46
CA ILE A 278 -8.29 -9.80 -4.16
C ILE A 278 -7.35 -9.12 -5.16
N GLN A 279 -7.89 -8.20 -5.94
CA GLN A 279 -7.15 -7.44 -6.95
C GLN A 279 -7.04 -5.97 -6.54
N THR A 280 -5.99 -5.28 -7.01
CA THR A 280 -5.94 -3.82 -6.91
C THR A 280 -7.15 -3.21 -7.60
N GLY A 281 -7.79 -2.27 -6.91
CA GLY A 281 -9.03 -1.65 -7.33
C GLY A 281 -10.25 -2.22 -6.63
N GLN A 282 -10.16 -3.42 -6.07
CA GLN A 282 -11.27 -4.05 -5.37
C GLN A 282 -11.71 -3.19 -4.19
N THR A 283 -13.01 -2.95 -4.09
CA THR A 283 -13.58 -2.16 -3.00
C THR A 283 -14.14 -3.06 -1.91
N PHE A 284 -13.99 -2.63 -0.66
CA PHE A 284 -14.57 -3.24 0.53
C PHE A 284 -15.30 -2.17 1.35
N ILE A 285 -16.30 -2.59 2.10
CA ILE A 285 -17.03 -1.70 3.01
C ILE A 285 -16.67 -2.08 4.44
N LEU A 286 -16.00 -1.15 5.14
CA LEU A 286 -15.84 -1.23 6.58
C LEU A 286 -17.18 -0.84 7.20
N GLN A 287 -17.89 -1.83 7.74
CA GLN A 287 -19.31 -1.75 8.09
C GLN A 287 -19.60 -0.72 9.19
N ARG A 288 -20.64 0.10 8.99
CA ARG A 288 -21.07 1.14 9.92
C ARG A 288 -21.20 0.62 11.35
N HIS A 289 -20.55 1.31 12.26
CA HIS A 289 -20.53 1.04 13.69
C HIS A 289 -20.19 2.32 14.48
N GLU A 290 -20.52 2.37 15.77
CA GLU A 290 -20.16 3.50 16.65
C GLU A 290 -18.64 3.73 16.73
N HIS A 291 -17.88 2.63 16.70
CA HIS A 291 -16.42 2.60 16.77
C HIS A 291 -15.77 2.23 15.43
N MET A 292 -16.32 2.78 14.35
CA MET A 292 -15.74 2.69 13.01
C MET A 292 -14.29 3.15 12.96
N PRO A 293 -13.45 2.57 12.06
CA PRO A 293 -12.13 3.09 11.76
C PRO A 293 -12.14 4.60 11.51
N SER A 294 -11.18 5.33 12.09
CA SER A 294 -11.04 6.77 11.84
C SER A 294 -10.65 7.00 10.38
N TRP A 295 -11.40 7.89 9.72
CA TRP A 295 -11.11 8.33 8.36
C TRP A 295 -9.70 8.91 8.25
N GLU A 296 -9.33 9.78 9.19
CA GLU A 296 -8.03 10.44 9.23
C GLU A 296 -6.88 9.44 9.37
N LEU A 297 -7.05 8.40 10.20
CA LEU A 297 -6.04 7.35 10.33
C LEU A 297 -5.92 6.52 9.04
N LEU A 298 -7.05 6.21 8.38
CA LEU A 298 -7.03 5.51 7.09
C LEU A 298 -6.34 6.33 6.00
N GLU A 299 -6.65 7.63 5.90
CA GLU A 299 -6.06 8.50 4.88
C GLU A 299 -4.55 8.68 5.11
N MET A 300 -4.14 8.90 6.36
CA MET A 300 -2.72 8.97 6.71
C MET A 300 -2.01 7.64 6.38
N GLN A 301 -2.57 6.51 6.83
CA GLN A 301 -1.96 5.20 6.64
C GLN A 301 -1.86 4.82 5.16
N TRP A 302 -2.84 5.18 4.34
CA TRP A 302 -2.77 5.07 2.88
C TRP A 302 -1.50 5.71 2.31
N ASN A 303 -1.16 6.91 2.77
CA ASN A 303 0.04 7.61 2.32
C ASN A 303 1.31 6.97 2.88
N LEU A 304 1.36 6.68 4.18
CA LEU A 304 2.55 6.15 4.85
C LEU A 304 2.94 4.75 4.35
N LEU A 305 1.98 3.84 4.12
CA LEU A 305 2.28 2.52 3.57
C LEU A 305 2.87 2.60 2.15
N ARG A 306 2.41 3.54 1.33
CA ARG A 306 2.99 3.77 0.00
C ARG A 306 4.42 4.29 0.10
N VAL A 307 4.69 5.22 1.01
CA VAL A 307 6.05 5.69 1.29
C VAL A 307 6.94 4.53 1.74
N ALA A 308 6.47 3.74 2.71
CA ALA A 308 7.18 2.58 3.25
C ALA A 308 7.52 1.54 2.18
N ALA A 309 6.57 1.23 1.29
CA ALA A 309 6.79 0.31 0.19
C ALA A 309 7.85 0.83 -0.80
N LEU A 310 7.78 2.10 -1.16
CA LEU A 310 8.69 2.75 -2.12
C LEU A 310 10.12 2.91 -1.60
N CYS A 311 10.29 3.28 -0.32
CA CYS A 311 11.62 3.41 0.28
C CYS A 311 12.22 2.07 0.72
N GLY A 312 11.44 0.99 0.63
CA GLY A 312 11.87 -0.36 1.00
C GLY A 312 11.93 -0.60 2.51
N ALA A 313 11.10 0.12 3.27
CA ALA A 313 10.81 -0.21 4.67
C ALA A 313 9.96 -1.49 4.81
N ALA A 314 9.33 -1.96 3.73
CA ALA A 314 8.62 -3.23 3.69
C ALA A 314 9.58 -4.41 4.00
N ASP A 315 9.20 -5.28 4.95
CA ASP A 315 9.96 -6.45 5.47
C ASP A 315 11.18 -6.16 6.32
N VAL A 316 11.40 -4.90 6.71
CA VAL A 316 12.47 -4.61 7.66
C VAL A 316 11.95 -5.01 9.04
N MET A 317 12.28 -6.24 9.47
CA MET A 317 12.09 -6.66 10.86
C MET A 317 12.74 -5.62 11.79
N ASP A 318 12.08 -5.26 12.89
CA ASP A 318 12.52 -4.22 13.84
C ASP A 318 13.99 -4.35 14.28
N GLU A 319 14.53 -5.58 14.30
CA GLU A 319 15.92 -5.91 14.63
C GLU A 319 16.96 -5.29 13.67
N TYR A 320 16.55 -4.72 12.54
CA TYR A 320 17.48 -4.21 11.53
C TYR A 320 18.07 -2.82 11.86
N TYR A 321 17.42 -2.03 12.71
CA TYR A 321 17.90 -0.67 13.04
C TYR A 321 19.09 -0.65 14.03
N ASP A 322 19.49 -1.80 14.58
CA ASP A 322 20.62 -1.90 15.52
C ASP A 322 21.96 -2.20 14.83
N PHE A 323 22.01 -2.34 13.50
CA PHE A 323 23.27 -2.53 12.78
C PHE A 323 23.89 -1.20 12.35
N GLU A 324 24.84 -0.72 13.16
CA GLU A 324 25.78 0.34 12.77
C GLU A 324 26.49 -0.03 11.44
N ASP A 325 26.35 0.86 10.45
CA ASP A 325 27.01 0.93 9.15
C ASP A 325 27.66 -0.35 8.61
N PRO A 326 26.95 -1.17 7.80
CA PRO A 326 27.62 -2.14 6.96
C PRO A 326 28.46 -1.41 5.91
N ASP A 327 29.70 -1.86 5.73
CA ASP A 327 30.62 -1.33 4.73
C ASP A 327 29.95 -1.21 3.33
N GLU A 328 30.26 -0.13 2.60
CA GLU A 328 29.60 0.19 1.33
C GLU A 328 29.68 -0.94 0.28
N ARG A 329 30.62 -1.90 0.42
CA ARG A 329 30.77 -3.03 -0.50
C ARG A 329 29.79 -4.17 -0.23
N GLY A 330 29.58 -4.57 1.02
CA GLY A 330 28.56 -5.57 1.35
C GLY A 330 27.14 -5.08 1.02
N TYR A 331 26.97 -3.76 1.06
CA TYR A 331 25.74 -3.07 0.69
C TYR A 331 25.34 -3.25 -0.79
N ASP A 332 26.24 -2.98 -1.73
CA ASP A 332 25.96 -3.10 -3.17
C ASP A 332 25.62 -4.56 -3.56
N GLU A 333 26.24 -5.54 -2.90
CA GLU A 333 25.93 -6.96 -3.08
C GLU A 333 24.53 -7.32 -2.59
N ALA A 334 24.11 -6.85 -1.42
CA ALA A 334 22.79 -7.13 -0.86
C ALA A 334 21.66 -6.51 -1.70
N VAL A 335 21.84 -5.27 -2.16
CA VAL A 335 20.88 -4.60 -3.08
C VAL A 335 20.84 -5.34 -4.41
N THR A 336 22.00 -5.69 -4.97
CA THR A 336 22.08 -6.46 -6.23
C THR A 336 21.41 -7.83 -6.11
N ALA A 337 21.60 -8.54 -4.99
CA ALA A 337 20.98 -9.82 -4.73
C ALA A 337 19.45 -9.70 -4.59
N LYS A 338 18.96 -8.71 -3.83
CA LYS A 338 17.52 -8.42 -3.70
C LYS A 338 16.92 -8.03 -5.06
N GLN A 339 17.65 -7.26 -5.87
CA GLN A 339 17.23 -6.89 -7.22
C GLN A 339 17.17 -8.09 -8.16
N ARG A 340 18.16 -9.00 -8.12
CA ARG A 340 18.10 -10.26 -8.87
C ARG A 340 16.91 -11.12 -8.46
N ALA A 341 16.61 -11.20 -7.16
CA ALA A 341 15.46 -11.97 -6.66
C ALA A 341 14.12 -11.37 -7.11
N ILE A 342 13.93 -10.05 -6.96
CA ILE A 342 12.69 -9.37 -7.37
C ILE A 342 12.52 -9.42 -8.89
N LEU A 343 13.58 -9.21 -9.67
CA LEU A 343 13.54 -9.37 -11.13
C LEU A 343 13.22 -10.82 -11.52
N ALA A 344 13.78 -11.81 -10.84
CA ALA A 344 13.46 -13.22 -11.10
C ALA A 344 12.00 -13.56 -10.76
N GLU A 345 11.44 -13.01 -9.69
CA GLU A 345 10.01 -13.14 -9.36
C GLU A 345 9.14 -12.45 -10.42
N TYR A 346 9.52 -11.25 -10.87
CA TYR A 346 8.81 -10.51 -11.92
C TYR A 346 8.82 -11.25 -13.26
N GLU A 347 9.97 -11.76 -13.70
CA GLU A 347 10.09 -12.55 -14.94
C GLU A 347 9.26 -13.85 -14.83
N LYS A 348 9.22 -14.47 -13.65
CA LYS A 348 8.36 -15.64 -13.40
C LYS A 348 6.87 -15.29 -13.45
N ALA A 349 6.48 -14.13 -12.92
CA ALA A 349 5.10 -13.65 -12.97
C ALA A 349 4.68 -13.26 -14.41
N LYS A 350 5.56 -12.57 -15.14
CA LYS A 350 5.37 -12.21 -16.54
C LYS A 350 5.25 -13.43 -17.44
N GLY A 351 6.14 -14.41 -17.28
CA GLY A 351 6.08 -15.68 -18.02
C GLY A 351 4.78 -16.44 -17.78
N LYS A 352 4.24 -16.42 -16.54
CA LYS A 352 2.91 -16.99 -16.25
C LYS A 352 1.79 -16.25 -16.96
N ALA A 353 1.82 -14.91 -17.01
CA ALA A 353 0.81 -14.13 -17.71
C ALA A 353 0.83 -14.39 -19.22
N GLU A 354 2.01 -14.44 -19.85
CA GLU A 354 2.15 -14.70 -21.29
C GLU A 354 1.72 -16.13 -21.67
N VAL A 355 2.01 -17.14 -20.84
CA VAL A 355 1.54 -18.52 -21.08
C VAL A 355 0.01 -18.61 -21.00
N VAL A 356 -0.62 -17.86 -20.08
CA VAL A 356 -2.09 -17.79 -20.00
C VAL A 356 -2.69 -17.13 -21.24
N ASP A 357 -2.07 -16.08 -21.77
CA ASP A 357 -2.53 -15.44 -23.00
C ASP A 357 -2.29 -16.29 -24.25
N GLN A 358 -1.15 -17.00 -24.36
CA GLN A 358 -0.91 -17.93 -25.46
C GLN A 358 -1.84 -19.15 -25.43
N ALA A 359 -2.20 -19.64 -24.24
CA ALA A 359 -3.18 -20.72 -24.10
C ALA A 359 -4.57 -20.26 -24.56
N LYS A 360 -4.94 -18.99 -24.33
CA LYS A 360 -6.15 -18.39 -24.89
C LYS A 360 -6.08 -18.22 -26.41
N GLY A 361 -4.92 -17.83 -26.95
CA GLY A 361 -4.72 -17.66 -28.40
C GLY A 361 -4.78 -18.99 -29.17
N LYS A 362 -4.07 -20.03 -28.72
CA LYS A 362 -4.04 -21.34 -29.41
C LYS A 362 -5.33 -22.15 -29.29
N GLY A 363 -6.25 -21.75 -28.41
CA GLY A 363 -7.58 -22.35 -28.32
C GLY A 363 -8.53 -21.93 -29.45
N LEU A 364 -8.15 -20.96 -30.29
CA LEU A 364 -8.99 -20.41 -31.35
C LEU A 364 -8.62 -20.86 -32.76
N ASP A 365 -7.43 -21.43 -32.99
CA ASP A 365 -6.93 -21.72 -34.36
C ASP A 365 -6.92 -23.22 -34.75
N ARG A 366 -7.76 -24.06 -34.13
CA ARG A 366 -7.81 -25.51 -34.43
C ARG A 366 -9.20 -25.99 -34.87
N GLU A 367 -9.86 -25.27 -35.76
CA GLU A 367 -11.06 -25.76 -36.46
C GLU A 367 -11.09 -25.20 -37.89
N ASP A 368 -10.22 -25.70 -38.78
CA ASP A 368 -10.53 -25.84 -40.22
C ASP A 368 -9.33 -26.45 -40.94
N ALA A 369 -9.29 -27.78 -40.99
CA ALA A 369 -8.52 -28.50 -41.98
C ALA A 369 -9.46 -29.60 -42.49
N GLY A 370 -10.28 -29.22 -43.48
CA GLY A 370 -11.11 -30.16 -44.22
C GLY A 370 -10.22 -31.13 -44.97
N ASP A 371 -10.27 -32.39 -44.57
CA ASP A 371 -9.74 -33.53 -45.32
C ASP A 371 -10.52 -33.66 -46.64
N GLU A 372 -10.01 -33.03 -47.69
CA GLU A 372 -10.21 -33.48 -49.06
C GLU A 372 -9.19 -34.60 -49.33
N ASP A 373 -9.60 -35.86 -49.24
CA ASP A 373 -8.91 -36.89 -50.03
C ASP A 373 -9.80 -38.08 -50.40
N THR A 374 -9.92 -38.24 -51.73
CA THR A 374 -10.05 -39.46 -52.53
C THR A 374 -10.97 -40.60 -52.07
N ARG A 375 -12.12 -40.69 -52.75
CA ARG A 375 -12.72 -41.97 -53.16
C ARG A 375 -12.93 -41.98 -54.67
N GLU A 376 -12.11 -42.77 -55.36
CA GLU A 376 -12.51 -43.45 -56.60
C GLU A 376 -13.72 -44.36 -56.36
#